data_AF-A0A0Z8FZQ0-F1
#
_entry.id   AF-A0A0Z8FZQ0-F1
#
_cell.length_a   1.000
_cell.length_b   1.000
_cell.length_c   1.000
_cell.angle_alpha   90.00
_cell.angle_beta   90.00
_cell.angle_gamma   90.00
#
_symmetry.space_group_name_H-M   'P 1'
#
loop_
_entity.id
_entity.type
_entity.pdbx_description
1 polymer ?
#
loop_
_entity_poly.entity_id
_entity_poly.type
_entity_poly.pdbx_seq_one_letter_code
_entity_poly.pdbx_strand_id
1 'polypeptide(L)' 'MKKESILFTLCLVFLTITLAVFLFVDSHLTYGLEFLKPLAYLLVGSAITACIIYLIHVTKK' A
#
# COMPACT_ATOMS: atom_id res chain seq x y z
N MET A 1 -13.98 7.47 -17.14
CA MET A 1 -14.39 8.13 -15.88
C MET A 1 -15.00 7.22 -14.81
N LYS A 2 -16.21 6.62 -14.90
CA LYS A 2 -16.77 5.80 -13.78
C LYS A 2 -15.97 4.51 -13.44
N LYS A 3 -15.47 3.77 -14.44
CA LYS A 3 -14.73 2.51 -14.23
C LYS A 3 -13.32 2.72 -13.65
N GLU A 4 -12.66 3.80 -14.04
CA GLU A 4 -11.30 4.14 -13.56
C GLU A 4 -11.32 4.59 -12.09
N SER A 5 -12.36 5.33 -11.69
CA SER A 5 -12.59 5.72 -10.30
C SER A 5 -12.86 4.51 -9.38
N ILE A 6 -13.55 3.47 -9.89
CA ILE A 6 -13.79 2.22 -9.14
C ILE A 6 -12.48 1.45 -8.94
N LEU A 7 -11.67 1.29 -10.00
CA LEU A 7 -10.38 0.59 -9.93
C LEU A 7 -9.44 1.29 -8.95
N PHE A 8 -9.43 2.63 -9.00
CA PHE A 8 -8.67 3.45 -8.07
C PHE A 8 -9.13 3.27 -6.61
N THR A 9 -10.44 3.33 -6.36
CA THR A 9 -11.02 3.13 -5.02
C THR A 9 -10.68 1.75 -4.48
N LEU A 10 -10.76 0.70 -5.32
CA LEU A 10 -10.37 -0.66 -4.97
C LEU A 10 -8.88 -0.77 -4.60
N CYS A 11 -8.01 -0.10 -5.37
CA CYS A 11 -6.58 -0.09 -5.10
C CYS A 11 -6.26 0.61 -3.76
N LEU A 12 -6.94 1.72 -3.47
CA LEU A 12 -6.75 2.48 -2.23
C LEU A 12 -7.27 1.72 -1.00
N VAL A 13 -8.41 1.02 -1.13
CA VAL A 13 -8.92 0.12 -0.09
C VAL A 13 -7.93 -1.02 0.18
N PHE A 14 -7.42 -1.66 -0.86
CA PHE A 14 -6.46 -2.75 -0.73
C PHE A 14 -5.16 -2.30 -0.07
N LEU A 15 -4.67 -1.11 -0.45
CA LEU A 15 -3.50 -0.46 0.16
C LEU A 15 -3.72 -0.21 1.65
N THR A 16 -4.90 0.31 2.02
CA THR A 16 -5.24 0.63 3.42
C THR A 16 -5.33 -0.64 4.28
N ILE A 17 -5.93 -1.71 3.76
CA ILE A 17 -5.99 -3.01 4.44
C ILE A 17 -4.58 -3.58 4.63
N THR A 18 -3.75 -3.53 3.59
CA THR A 18 -2.37 -4.01 3.65
C THR A 18 -1.56 -3.23 4.69
N LEU A 19 -1.75 -1.91 4.76
CA LEU A 19 -1.10 -1.05 5.75
C LEU A 19 -1.56 -1.37 7.18
N ALA A 20 -2.87 -1.56 7.37
CA ALA A 20 -3.44 -1.89 8.68
C ALA A 20 -2.95 -3.25 9.20
N VAL A 21 -2.95 -4.27 8.33
CA VAL A 21 -2.41 -5.60 8.65
C VAL A 21 -0.93 -5.51 8.95
N PHE A 22 -0.17 -4.74 8.18
CA PHE A 22 1.25 -4.55 8.41
C PHE A 22 1.53 -3.90 9.77
N LEU A 23 0.85 -2.80 10.11
CA LEU A 23 1.02 -2.12 11.41
C LEU A 23 0.58 -2.99 12.59
N PHE A 24 -0.47 -3.79 12.41
CA PHE A 24 -0.93 -4.74 13.41
C PHE A 24 0.12 -5.84 13.65
N VAL A 25 0.66 -6.41 12.56
CA VAL A 25 1.72 -7.42 12.62
C VAL A 25 3.00 -6.81 13.21
N ASP A 26 3.41 -5.61 12.80
CA ASP A 26 4.58 -4.90 13.31
C ASP A 26 4.50 -4.69 14.83
N SER A 27 3.32 -4.29 15.32
CA SER A 27 3.05 -4.08 16.75
C SER A 27 3.06 -5.39 17.56
N HIS A 28 2.76 -6.53 16.91
CA HIS A 28 2.72 -7.86 17.53
C HIS A 28 3.95 -8.72 17.20
N LEU A 29 4.89 -8.22 16.39
CA LEU A 29 6.05 -8.99 15.95
C LEU A 29 7.04 -9.12 17.10
N THR A 30 7.03 -10.28 17.75
CA THR A 30 7.97 -10.65 18.82
C THR A 30 9.38 -10.89 18.28
N TYR A 31 10.37 -10.64 19.14
CA TYR A 31 11.82 -10.80 18.95
C TYR A 31 12.16 -11.98 18.02
N GLY A 32 12.78 -11.68 16.86
CA GLY A 32 13.27 -12.67 15.89
C GLY A 32 12.90 -12.39 14.43
N LEU A 33 11.79 -11.71 14.16
CA LEU A 33 11.33 -11.37 12.79
C LEU A 33 11.53 -9.89 12.44
N GLU A 34 12.22 -9.12 13.29
CA GLU A 34 12.43 -7.67 13.10
C GLU A 34 13.19 -7.33 11.81
N PHE A 35 14.01 -8.26 11.31
CA PHE A 35 14.71 -8.10 10.03
C PHE A 35 13.76 -8.01 8.82
N LEU A 36 12.52 -8.50 8.94
CA LEU A 36 11.50 -8.39 7.90
C LEU A 36 10.83 -7.01 7.85
N LYS A 37 10.92 -6.21 8.93
CA LYS A 37 10.38 -4.84 8.97
C LYS A 37 10.83 -4.02 7.77
N PRO A 38 12.13 -3.80 7.52
CA PRO A 38 12.58 -2.94 6.41
C PRO A 38 12.09 -3.42 5.05
N LEU A 39 12.00 -4.74 4.84
CA LEU A 39 11.52 -5.31 3.58
C LEU A 39 10.02 -5.03 3.36
N ALA A 40 9.24 -5.12 4.43
CA ALA A 40 7.82 -4.82 4.38
C ALA A 40 7.52 -3.32 4.26
N TYR A 41 8.29 -2.44 4.94
CA TYR A 41 8.21 -0.99 4.71
C TYR A 41 8.55 -0.61 3.26
N LEU A 42 9.53 -1.27 2.64
CA LEU A 42 9.89 -1.07 1.24
C LEU A 42 8.74 -1.48 0.29
N LEU A 43 8.10 -2.62 0.54
CA LEU A 43 6.96 -3.10 -0.24
C LEU A 43 5.76 -2.16 -0.13
N VAL A 44 5.43 -1.71 1.09
CA VAL A 44 4.35 -0.76 1.33
C VAL A 44 4.65 0.58 0.65
N GLY A 45 5.86 1.12 0.83
CA GLY A 45 6.26 2.40 0.25
C GLY A 45 6.26 2.39 -1.29
N SER A 46 6.72 1.29 -1.89
CA SER A 46 6.67 1.12 -3.36
C SER A 46 5.24 1.00 -3.88
N ALA A 47 4.36 0.28 -3.18
CA ALA A 47 2.93 0.21 -3.52
C ALA A 47 2.25 1.58 -3.48
N ILE A 48 2.51 2.39 -2.43
CA ILE A 48 2.00 3.76 -2.32
C ILE A 48 2.49 4.61 -3.50
N THR A 49 3.78 4.55 -3.79
CA THR A 49 4.41 5.34 -4.87
C THR A 49 3.83 4.98 -6.23
N ALA A 50 3.66 3.69 -6.53
CA ALA A 50 3.02 3.23 -7.75
C ALA A 50 1.57 3.71 -7.87
N CYS A 51 0.83 3.71 -6.76
CA CYS A 51 -0.55 4.19 -6.70
C CYS A 51 -0.64 5.71 -7.00
N ILE A 52 0.29 6.50 -6.45
CA ILE A 52 0.40 7.95 -6.71
C ILE A 52 0.79 8.22 -8.18
N ILE A 53 1.75 7.49 -8.73
CA ILE A 53 2.16 7.62 -10.13
C ILE A 53 1.00 7.30 -11.06
N TYR A 54 0.26 6.21 -10.77
CA TYR A 54 -0.93 5.83 -11.52
C TYR A 54 -2.00 6.93 -11.48
N LEU A 55 -2.26 7.50 -10.30
CA LEU A 55 -3.15 8.65 -10.12
C LEU A 55 -2.76 9.84 -10.99
N ILE A 56 -1.49 10.26 -10.93
CA ILE A 56 -0.98 11.40 -11.69
C ILE A 56 -1.12 11.11 -13.20
N HIS A 57 -0.84 9.88 -13.62
CA HIS A 57 -0.96 9.49 -15.02
C HIS A 57 -2.41 9.50 -15.52
N VAL A 58 -3.35 8.99 -14.73
CA VAL A 58 -4.78 9.00 -15.06
C VAL A 58 -5.35 10.42 -15.05
N THR A 59 -4.92 11.27 -14.11
CA THR A 59 -5.42 12.66 -14.01
C THR A 59 -4.90 13.57 -15.14
N LYS A 60 -3.77 13.21 -15.76
CA LYS A 60 -3.20 13.94 -16.91
C LYS A 60 -3.78 13.51 -18.27
N LYS A 61 -4.57 12.43 -18.33
CA LYS A 61 -5.29 11.98 -19.52
C LYS A 61 -6.72 12.50 -19.53
#